data_AF-Q2JNC5-F1
#
_entry.id   AF-Q2JNC5-F1
#
_cell.length_a   1.000
_cell.length_b   1.000
_cell.length_c   1.000
_cell.angle_alpha   90.00
_cell.angle_beta   90.00
_cell.angle_gamma   90.00
#
_symmetry.space_group_name_H-M   'P 1'
#
loop_
_entity.id
_entity.type
_entity.pdbx_description
1 polymer ?
#
loop_
_entity_poly.entity_id
_entity_poly.type
_entity_poly.pdbx_seq_one_letter_code
_entity_poly.pdbx_strand_id
1 'polypeptide(L)'
;MSDIPPQPLTGKALLQKVEALGHLPRRETAKRCGYVTMTKTNKPRVNLNEFYDAVLAAKGLSLSPSSSRDKRGREPTFRVSVHKNGQLIIGSAYTEKMNLKPGDEFEIQLGYKHIHLKQVLNGQVVEESTPSKEASPKATRGRRKKTAGA
;
A
#
# COMPACT_ATOMS: atom_id res chain seq x y z
N MET A 1 -16.18 -30.39 22.87
CA MET A 1 -14.99 -30.33 22.00
C MET A 1 -15.30 -29.31 20.91
N SER A 2 -14.78 -28.09 21.00
CA SER A 2 -15.07 -27.04 20.02
C SER A 2 -14.13 -27.20 18.83
N ASP A 3 -14.65 -27.79 17.76
CA ASP A 3 -13.96 -28.01 16.48
C ASP A 3 -13.66 -26.68 15.80
N ILE A 4 -12.53 -26.07 16.16
CA ILE A 4 -11.97 -24.94 15.43
C ILE A 4 -11.32 -25.54 14.18
N PRO A 5 -11.85 -25.29 12.98
CA PRO A 5 -11.24 -25.83 11.77
C PRO A 5 -9.83 -25.24 11.61
N PRO A 6 -8.83 -26.05 11.23
CA PRO A 6 -7.44 -25.60 11.07
C PRO A 6 -7.29 -24.62 9.89
N GLN A 7 -8.27 -24.57 8.98
CA GLN A 7 -8.33 -23.63 7.88
C GLN A 7 -9.63 -22.81 7.92
N PRO A 8 -9.57 -21.51 7.58
CA PRO A 8 -10.74 -20.64 7.53
C PRO A 8 -11.72 -21.14 6.46
N LEU A 9 -12.99 -21.29 6.85
CA LEU A 9 -14.05 -21.68 5.91
C LEU A 9 -14.37 -20.52 4.99
N THR A 10 -14.52 -20.75 3.70
CA THR A 10 -14.82 -19.68 2.73
C THR A 10 -16.05 -20.03 1.88
N GLY A 11 -16.65 -19.03 1.25
CA GLY A 11 -17.77 -19.21 0.32
C GLY A 11 -19.04 -19.78 0.98
N LYS A 12 -19.71 -20.71 0.29
CA LYS A 12 -21.00 -21.28 0.72
C LYS A 12 -20.92 -22.01 2.06
N ALA A 13 -19.80 -22.67 2.36
CA ALA A 13 -19.59 -23.38 3.62
C ALA A 13 -19.52 -22.41 4.82
N LEU A 14 -19.00 -21.19 4.61
CA LEU A 14 -19.01 -20.15 5.63
C LEU A 14 -20.45 -19.71 5.92
N LEU A 15 -21.25 -19.43 4.88
CA LEU A 15 -22.63 -18.95 5.06
C LEU A 15 -23.49 -19.94 5.83
N GLN A 16 -23.42 -21.23 5.49
CA GLN A 16 -24.14 -22.29 6.20
C GLN A 16 -23.76 -22.35 7.69
N LYS A 17 -22.46 -22.24 8.02
CA LYS A 17 -22.04 -22.23 9.43
C LYS A 17 -22.42 -20.94 10.14
N VAL A 18 -22.37 -19.79 9.48
CA VAL A 18 -22.78 -18.51 10.06
C VAL A 18 -24.27 -18.49 10.37
N GLU A 19 -25.10 -19.05 9.50
CA GLU A 19 -26.54 -19.20 9.71
C GLU A 19 -26.82 -20.15 10.88
N ALA A 20 -26.16 -21.32 10.95
CA ALA A 20 -26.28 -22.25 12.07
C ALA A 20 -25.83 -21.66 13.42
N LEU A 21 -24.85 -20.76 13.39
CA LEU A 21 -24.25 -20.12 14.56
C LEU A 21 -24.75 -18.68 14.79
N GLY A 22 -25.84 -18.27 14.13
CA GLY A 22 -26.42 -16.93 14.23
C GLY A 22 -26.98 -16.58 15.62
N HIS A 23 -27.13 -17.57 16.51
CA HIS A 23 -27.53 -17.39 17.90
C HIS A 23 -26.37 -16.92 18.82
N LEU A 24 -25.12 -17.00 18.35
CA LEU A 24 -23.92 -16.66 19.11
C LEU A 24 -23.40 -15.27 18.76
N PRO A 25 -22.63 -14.64 19.68
CA PRO A 25 -21.95 -13.40 19.36
C PRO A 25 -20.97 -13.60 18.20
N ARG A 26 -20.91 -12.62 17.30
CA ARG A 26 -20.08 -12.65 16.07
C ARG A 26 -18.61 -13.02 16.30
N ARG A 27 -18.05 -12.67 17.47
CA ARG A 27 -16.69 -13.05 17.88
C ARG A 27 -16.51 -14.57 18.05
N GLU A 28 -17.50 -15.26 18.58
CA GLU A 28 -17.46 -16.72 18.76
C GLU A 28 -17.74 -17.44 17.44
N THR A 29 -18.65 -16.91 16.63
CA THR A 29 -18.90 -17.39 15.27
C THR A 29 -17.61 -17.37 14.45
N ALA A 30 -16.88 -16.25 14.45
CA ALA A 30 -15.60 -16.11 13.76
C ALA A 30 -14.54 -17.11 14.28
N LYS A 31 -14.50 -17.37 15.60
CA LYS A 31 -13.61 -18.40 16.19
C LYS A 31 -13.94 -19.79 15.64
N ARG A 32 -15.22 -20.17 15.61
CA ARG A 32 -15.68 -21.48 15.10
C ARG A 32 -15.55 -21.61 13.58
N CYS A 33 -15.50 -20.49 12.86
CA CYS A 33 -15.26 -20.46 11.42
C CYS A 33 -13.77 -20.52 11.04
N GLY A 34 -12.85 -20.51 12.01
CA GLY A 34 -11.40 -20.63 11.77
C GLY A 34 -10.65 -19.30 11.61
N TYR A 35 -11.29 -18.15 11.88
CA TYR A 35 -10.68 -16.81 11.78
C TYR A 35 -9.92 -16.42 13.06
N VAL A 36 -8.99 -17.27 13.47
CA VAL A 36 -8.16 -17.06 14.66
C VAL A 36 -6.70 -17.15 14.27
N THR A 37 -5.92 -16.14 14.62
CA THR A 37 -4.47 -16.17 14.50
C THR A 37 -3.84 -16.43 15.87
N MET A 38 -2.87 -17.35 15.88
CA MET A 38 -2.07 -17.61 17.07
C MET A 38 -0.90 -16.62 17.10
N THR A 39 -0.80 -15.87 18.19
CA THR A 39 0.31 -14.95 18.40
C THR A 39 1.50 -15.68 19.02
N LYS A 40 2.70 -15.09 18.95
CA LYS A 40 3.93 -15.63 19.57
C LYS A 40 3.79 -15.91 21.09
N THR A 41 2.80 -15.33 21.75
CA THR A 41 2.47 -15.54 23.17
C THR A 41 1.39 -16.60 23.38
N ASN A 42 1.07 -17.43 22.37
CA ASN A 42 -0.01 -18.44 22.40
C ASN A 42 -1.39 -17.89 22.79
N LYS A 43 -1.63 -16.58 22.63
CA LYS A 43 -2.94 -15.98 22.86
C LYS A 43 -3.73 -15.97 21.54
N PRO A 44 -4.93 -16.58 21.49
CA PRO A 44 -5.77 -16.58 20.30
C PRO A 44 -6.32 -15.18 20.02
N ARG A 45 -6.00 -14.61 18.86
CA ARG A 45 -6.57 -13.34 18.38
C ARG A 45 -7.56 -13.62 17.27
N VAL A 46 -8.78 -13.10 17.41
CA VAL A 46 -9.84 -13.25 16.41
C VAL A 46 -9.72 -12.14 15.38
N ASN A 47 -9.62 -12.51 14.10
CA ASN A 47 -9.60 -11.56 12.99
C ASN A 47 -11.03 -11.33 12.49
N LEU A 48 -11.75 -10.38 13.09
CA LEU A 48 -13.11 -10.03 12.66
C LEU A 48 -13.16 -9.46 11.24
N ASN A 49 -12.15 -8.69 10.84
CA ASN A 49 -12.11 -8.07 9.50
C ASN A 49 -12.09 -9.13 8.41
N GLU A 50 -11.18 -10.10 8.53
CA GLU A 50 -11.04 -11.21 7.59
C GLU A 50 -12.30 -12.09 7.53
N PHE A 51 -12.98 -12.29 8.67
CA PHE A 51 -14.28 -12.94 8.71
C PHE A 51 -15.36 -12.16 7.93
N TYR A 52 -15.45 -10.84 8.11
CA TYR A 52 -16.42 -10.03 7.39
C TYR A 52 -16.14 -9.96 5.89
N ASP A 53 -14.87 -9.83 5.51
CA ASP A 53 -14.47 -9.84 4.10
C ASP A 53 -14.86 -11.17 3.45
N ALA A 54 -14.69 -12.29 4.14
CA ALA A 54 -15.10 -13.60 3.64
C ALA A 54 -16.62 -13.79 3.59
N VAL A 55 -17.38 -13.24 4.54
CA VAL A 55 -18.86 -13.21 4.47
C VAL A 55 -19.33 -12.39 3.27
N LEU A 56 -18.73 -11.23 3.03
CA LEU A 56 -19.06 -10.35 1.91
C LEU A 56 -18.70 -11.01 0.57
N ALA A 57 -17.51 -11.59 0.48
CA ALA A 57 -17.06 -12.34 -0.68
C ALA A 57 -17.98 -13.54 -0.97
N ALA A 58 -18.42 -14.27 0.06
CA ALA A 58 -19.35 -15.38 -0.08
C ALA A 58 -20.74 -14.94 -0.59
N LYS A 59 -21.16 -13.71 -0.29
CA LYS A 59 -22.39 -13.09 -0.80
C LYS A 59 -22.25 -12.50 -2.20
N GLY A 60 -21.10 -12.66 -2.85
CA GLY A 60 -20.84 -12.11 -4.19
C GLY A 60 -20.46 -10.63 -4.20
N LEU A 61 -20.31 -10.01 -3.02
CA LEU A 61 -19.73 -8.68 -2.87
C LEU A 61 -18.22 -8.85 -2.76
N SER A 62 -17.60 -9.20 -3.87
CA SER A 62 -16.14 -9.28 -3.96
C SER A 62 -15.56 -7.87 -3.84
N LEU A 63 -15.33 -7.41 -2.61
CA LEU A 63 -14.28 -6.45 -2.35
C LEU A 63 -13.03 -7.14 -2.91
N SER A 64 -12.47 -6.62 -4.01
CA SER A 64 -11.25 -7.16 -4.59
C SER A 64 -10.28 -7.49 -3.46
N PRO A 65 -9.62 -8.66 -3.43
CA PRO A 65 -8.60 -8.95 -2.42
C PRO A 65 -7.48 -7.96 -2.64
N SER A 66 -7.61 -6.76 -2.07
CA SER A 66 -6.72 -5.65 -2.34
C SER A 66 -5.45 -5.98 -1.60
N SER A 67 -4.58 -6.69 -2.32
CA SER A 67 -3.20 -6.97 -1.95
C SER A 67 -3.03 -7.60 -0.57
N SER A 68 -2.86 -8.93 -0.57
CA SER A 68 -2.01 -9.64 0.40
C SER A 68 -0.54 -9.18 0.29
N ARG A 69 -0.29 -7.88 0.30
CA ARG A 69 1.04 -7.30 0.47
C ARG A 69 0.92 -6.31 1.59
N ASP A 70 1.81 -6.45 2.55
CA ASP A 70 2.01 -5.63 3.73
C ASP A 70 1.91 -4.11 3.48
N LYS A 71 0.71 -3.58 3.22
CA LYS A 71 0.40 -2.15 3.25
C LYS A 71 0.21 -1.67 4.67
N ARG A 72 0.99 -2.22 5.60
CA ARG A 72 1.11 -1.73 6.97
C ARG A 72 2.10 -0.57 6.96
N GLY A 73 1.80 0.46 6.17
CA GLY A 73 2.72 1.57 5.92
C GLY A 73 1.98 2.80 5.44
N ARG A 74 2.45 3.96 5.88
CA ARG A 74 2.05 5.24 5.29
C ARG A 74 2.56 5.26 3.86
N GLU A 75 1.75 5.75 2.94
CA GLU A 75 2.24 6.01 1.59
C GLU A 75 3.39 7.02 1.64
N PRO A 76 4.46 6.83 0.85
CA PRO A 76 5.57 7.76 0.84
C PRO A 76 5.09 9.12 0.33
N THR A 77 5.17 10.14 1.17
CA THR A 77 4.71 11.50 0.86
C THR A 77 5.65 12.26 -0.08
N PHE A 78 6.77 11.64 -0.49
CA PHE A 78 7.84 12.25 -1.30
C PHE A 78 8.39 13.55 -0.69
N ARG A 79 8.33 13.66 0.64
CA ARG A 79 8.83 14.79 1.42
C ARG A 79 9.60 14.27 2.60
N VAL A 80 10.77 14.86 2.84
CA VAL A 80 11.64 14.56 3.98
C VAL A 80 12.04 15.89 4.59
N SER A 81 12.06 15.96 5.92
CA SER A 81 12.56 17.11 6.67
C SER A 81 13.97 16.81 7.18
N VAL A 82 14.82 17.83 7.22
CA VAL A 82 16.15 17.73 7.84
C VAL A 82 15.95 17.43 9.33
N HIS A 83 16.63 16.40 9.83
CA HIS A 83 16.58 16.02 11.23
C HIS A 83 17.32 17.05 12.10
N LYS A 84 17.10 17.03 13.42
CA LYS A 84 17.77 17.95 14.37
C LYS A 84 19.30 17.85 14.34
N ASN A 85 19.84 16.72 13.91
CA ASN A 85 21.27 16.48 13.73
C ASN A 85 21.83 17.00 12.39
N GLY A 86 21.00 17.64 11.56
CA GLY A 86 21.39 18.16 10.24
C GLY A 86 21.41 17.11 9.12
N GLN A 87 20.99 15.87 9.37
CA GLN A 87 21.00 14.81 8.37
C GLN A 87 19.70 14.78 7.55
N LEU A 88 19.83 14.43 6.27
CA LEU A 88 18.73 14.12 5.36
C LEU A 88 18.75 12.61 5.08
N ILE A 89 17.69 11.90 5.47
CA ILE A 89 17.61 10.44 5.33
C ILE A 89 16.64 10.09 4.21
N ILE A 90 17.09 9.29 3.24
CA ILE A 90 16.23 8.71 2.20
C ILE A 90 15.68 7.38 2.72
N GLY A 91 14.36 7.29 2.87
CA GLY A 91 13.70 6.06 3.32
C GLY A 91 13.72 4.95 2.25
N SER A 92 13.61 3.69 2.70
CA SER A 92 13.70 2.51 1.81
C SER A 92 12.66 2.50 0.69
N ALA A 93 11.48 3.08 0.93
CA ALA A 93 10.42 3.18 -0.06
C ALA A 93 10.85 3.94 -1.35
N TYR A 94 11.87 4.80 -1.29
CA TYR A 94 12.41 5.48 -2.46
C TYR A 94 13.51 4.66 -3.13
N THR A 95 14.41 4.06 -2.35
CA THR A 95 15.49 3.23 -2.88
C THR A 95 14.96 1.96 -3.54
N GLU A 96 13.91 1.35 -2.99
CA GLU A 96 13.21 0.20 -3.57
C GLU A 96 12.53 0.56 -4.90
N LYS A 97 11.93 1.76 -5.01
CA LYS A 97 11.33 2.24 -6.26
C LYS A 97 12.37 2.48 -7.36
N MET A 98 13.58 2.87 -6.97
CA MET A 98 14.73 3.02 -7.87
C MET A 98 15.49 1.71 -8.06
N ASN A 99 15.07 0.60 -7.44
CA ASN A 99 15.74 -0.70 -7.47
C ASN A 99 17.23 -0.65 -7.07
N LEU A 100 17.58 0.25 -6.15
CA LEU A 100 18.94 0.39 -5.66
C LEU A 100 19.33 -0.79 -4.78
N LYS A 101 20.59 -1.19 -4.87
CA LYS A 101 21.17 -2.30 -4.12
C LYS A 101 22.15 -1.77 -3.06
N PRO A 102 22.34 -2.52 -1.95
CA PRO A 102 23.41 -2.22 -1.02
C PRO A 102 24.76 -2.23 -1.74
N GLY A 103 25.52 -1.15 -1.62
CA GLY A 103 26.79 -0.97 -2.34
C GLY A 103 26.72 0.02 -3.50
N ASP A 104 25.52 0.48 -3.89
CA ASP A 104 25.41 1.57 -4.87
C ASP A 104 25.89 2.89 -4.25
N GLU A 105 26.77 3.59 -4.98
CA GLU A 105 27.35 4.87 -4.57
C GLU A 105 26.78 6.03 -5.39
N PHE A 106 26.73 7.19 -4.76
CA PHE A 106 26.25 8.42 -5.36
C PHE A 106 27.24 9.55 -5.13
N GLU A 107 27.55 10.29 -6.20
CA GLU A 107 28.24 11.56 -6.12
C GLU A 107 27.24 12.65 -5.73
N ILE A 108 27.59 13.44 -4.71
CA ILE A 108 26.78 14.55 -4.22
C ILE A 108 27.24 15.83 -4.88
N GLN A 109 26.41 16.39 -5.74
CA GLN A 109 26.63 17.69 -6.35
C GLN A 109 25.73 18.74 -5.69
N LEU A 110 26.35 19.78 -5.13
CA LEU A 110 25.65 20.89 -4.49
C LEU A 110 25.34 21.97 -5.52
N GLY A 111 24.06 22.24 -5.73
CA GLY A 111 23.57 23.38 -6.51
C GLY A 111 23.04 24.49 -5.60
N TYR A 112 22.60 25.61 -6.20
CA TYR A 112 21.89 26.65 -5.46
C TYR A 112 20.51 26.13 -5.02
N LYS A 113 20.34 25.91 -3.71
CA LYS A 113 19.12 25.36 -3.06
C LYS A 113 18.72 23.92 -3.44
N HIS A 114 19.55 23.19 -4.18
CA HIS A 114 19.27 21.81 -4.60
C HIS A 114 20.49 20.91 -4.38
N ILE A 115 20.25 19.65 -4.05
CA ILE A 115 21.28 18.61 -3.97
C ILE A 115 20.98 17.61 -5.08
N HIS A 116 21.92 17.42 -5.98
CA HIS A 116 21.86 16.40 -7.02
C HIS A 116 22.66 15.18 -6.58
N LEU A 117 22.03 14.02 -6.66
CA LEU A 117 22.69 12.73 -6.45
C LEU A 117 22.86 12.08 -7.82
N LYS A 118 24.10 11.88 -8.25
CA LYS A 118 24.39 11.14 -9.49
C LYS A 118 24.91 9.76 -9.11
N GLN A 119 24.30 8.71 -9.65
CA GLN A 119 24.78 7.35 -9.39
C GLN A 119 26.16 7.17 -10.04
N VAL A 120 27.05 6.50 -9.33
CA VAL A 120 28.40 6.18 -9.82
C VAL A 120 28.48 4.67 -9.96
N LEU A 121 28.88 4.19 -11.14
CA LEU A 121 29.14 2.77 -11.39
C LEU A 121 30.64 2.60 -11.63
N ASN A 122 31.34 1.86 -10.75
CA ASN A 122 32.79 1.63 -10.85
C ASN A 122 33.64 2.92 -10.98
N GLY A 123 33.29 3.97 -10.24
CA GLY A 123 34.00 5.25 -10.29
C GLY A 123 33.74 6.11 -11.53
N GLN A 124 32.86 5.67 -12.45
CA GLN A 124 32.40 6.46 -13.59
C GLN A 124 30.95 6.89 -13.37
N VAL A 125 30.71 8.20 -13.56
CA VAL A 125 29.37 8.78 -13.47
C VAL A 125 28.56 8.25 -14.66
N VAL A 126 27.50 7.50 -14.37
CA VAL A 126 26.55 7.06 -15.40
C VAL A 126 25.64 8.24 -15.74
N GLU A 127 25.94 8.91 -16.85
CA GLU A 127 25.04 9.90 -17.44
C GLU A 127 23.83 9.16 -18.03
N GLU A 128 22.73 9.13 -17.27
CA GLU A 128 21.45 8.65 -17.77
C GLU A 128 20.91 9.70 -18.75
N SER A 129 21.09 9.43 -20.04
CA SER A 129 20.50 10.22 -21.13
C SER A 129 18.99 10.31 -20.92
N THR A 130 18.52 11.49 -20.52
CA THR A 130 17.10 11.77 -20.29
C THR A 130 16.27 11.47 -21.55
N PRO A 131 15.20 10.65 -21.50
CA PRO A 131 14.19 10.68 -22.54
C PRO A 131 13.42 11.99 -22.39
N SER A 132 13.75 12.94 -23.25
CA SER A 132 12.98 14.15 -23.44
C SER A 132 11.63 13.79 -24.08
N LYS A 133 10.53 14.05 -23.35
CA LYS A 133 9.20 14.53 -23.79
C LYS A 133 8.07 13.89 -22.99
N GLU A 134 7.37 14.70 -22.22
CA GLU A 134 5.91 14.74 -22.36
C GLU A 134 5.41 16.15 -22.09
N ALA A 135 5.07 16.82 -23.18
CA ALA A 135 4.48 18.15 -23.19
C ALA A 135 3.08 18.08 -22.58
N SER A 136 2.84 18.85 -21.53
CA SER A 136 1.52 19.09 -20.97
C SER A 136 0.63 19.76 -22.04
N PRO A 137 -0.61 19.29 -22.28
CA PRO A 137 -1.51 19.98 -23.19
C PRO A 137 -1.98 21.29 -22.55
N LYS A 138 -1.62 22.43 -23.16
CA LYS A 138 -2.18 23.75 -22.84
C LYS A 138 -3.69 23.75 -23.10
N ALA A 139 -4.48 23.78 -22.03
CA ALA A 139 -5.90 24.07 -22.10
C ALA A 139 -6.11 25.53 -22.56
N THR A 140 -6.26 25.71 -23.88
CA THR A 140 -6.70 26.97 -24.47
C THR A 140 -8.22 26.99 -24.43
N ARG A 141 -8.83 27.58 -23.39
CA ARG A 141 -10.29 27.78 -23.35
C ARG A 141 -10.61 29.22 -23.73
N GLY A 142 -11.16 29.35 -24.94
CA GLY A 142 -11.42 30.61 -25.64
C GLY A 142 -12.31 31.60 -24.91
N ARG A 143 -11.92 32.86 -25.06
CA ARG A 143 -12.66 34.10 -24.77
C ARG A 143 -13.91 34.16 -25.65
N ARG A 144 -15.09 33.85 -25.10
CA ARG A 144 -16.37 34.16 -25.76
C ARG A 144 -16.57 35.68 -25.75
N LYS A 145 -16.55 36.29 -26.94
CA LYS A 145 -17.11 37.62 -27.19
C LYS A 145 -18.63 37.55 -26.96
N LYS A 146 -19.16 38.33 -26.02
CA LYS A 146 -20.59 38.70 -26.02
C LYS A 146 -20.73 39.90 -26.94
N THR A 147 -21.40 39.71 -28.06
CA THR A 147 -21.90 40.76 -28.94
C THR A 147 -23.06 41.47 -28.25
N ALA A 148 -23.00 42.80 -28.25
CA ALA A 148 -24.12 43.68 -27.96
C ALA A 148 -25.02 43.78 -29.21
N GLY A 149 -26.33 43.80 -29.00
CA GLY A 149 -27.38 44.14 -29.96
C GLY A 149 -28.65 44.25 -29.11
N ALA A 150 -29.09 45.47 -28.82
CA ALA A 150 -29.99 46.31 -29.63
C ALA A 150 -31.38 46.23 -29.01
#